data_AF-A0A914SLH0-F1
#
_entry.id   AF-A0A914SLH0-F1
#
_cell.length_a   1.000
_cell.length_b   1.000
_cell.length_c   1.000
_cell.angle_alpha   90.00
_cell.angle_beta   90.00
_cell.angle_gamma   90.00
#
_symmetry.space_group_name_H-M   'P 1'
#
loop_
_entity.id
_entity.type
_entity.pdbx_description
1 polymer ?
#
loop_
_entity_poly.entity_id
_entity_poly.type
_entity_poly.pdbx_seq_one_letter_code
_entity_poly.pdbx_strand_id
1 'polypeptide(L)'
;MIAYILSNDLDEESLNQYQNECPFVIVRNFNATKQPDFFEDLLEYRWKPIIVEEVLKEVENVFYIDAGIVFHENTNGTIMDIVQKSDSNICGVRFFDDSGHSIIFATHPKMIQYFNVSEDAAKKMEMIGASAFIISRKASEIVKKWKQCALDKEICMAPKGSNIGCSCSECRSTNTYANCHRFDQSAISIITLQQCSSNFSDFYSAVQILSNER
;
A
#
# COMPACT_ATOMS: atom_id res chain seq x y z
N MET A 1 14.23 9.46 -9.28
CA MET A 1 13.18 8.44 -9.04
C MET A 1 13.88 7.11 -8.82
N ILE A 2 13.48 6.32 -7.82
CA ILE A 2 14.01 4.97 -7.62
C ILE A 2 12.92 4.00 -8.02
N ALA A 3 13.20 3.12 -8.99
CA ALA A 3 12.31 2.04 -9.38
C ALA A 3 12.85 0.74 -8.77
N TYR A 4 11.98 0.02 -8.07
CA TYR A 4 12.27 -1.34 -7.63
C TYR A 4 11.65 -2.31 -8.62
N ILE A 5 12.47 -3.25 -9.08
CA ILE A 5 12.01 -4.39 -9.87
C ILE A 5 12.07 -5.60 -8.94
N LEU A 6 10.96 -6.32 -8.80
CA LEU A 6 10.99 -7.57 -8.04
C LEU A 6 11.76 -8.58 -8.87
N SER A 7 12.61 -9.36 -8.21
CA SER A 7 13.47 -10.33 -8.91
C SER A 7 12.65 -11.21 -9.84
N ASN A 8 13.07 -11.26 -11.11
CA ASN A 8 12.46 -12.01 -12.23
C ASN A 8 11.26 -11.34 -12.94
N ASP A 9 10.90 -10.10 -12.60
CA ASP A 9 9.80 -9.40 -13.30
C ASP A 9 10.17 -8.98 -14.74
N LEU A 10 11.45 -8.67 -15.00
CA LEU A 10 11.94 -8.22 -16.30
C LEU A 10 13.20 -9.00 -16.69
N ASP A 11 13.30 -9.36 -17.96
CA ASP A 11 14.54 -9.87 -18.55
C ASP A 11 15.57 -8.74 -18.73
N GLU A 12 16.82 -9.12 -19.00
CA GLU A 12 17.94 -8.18 -19.13
C GLU A 12 17.76 -7.21 -20.30
N GLU A 13 17.11 -7.64 -21.39
CA GLU A 13 16.85 -6.81 -22.57
C GLU A 13 15.84 -5.70 -22.25
N SER A 14 14.71 -6.07 -21.65
CA SER A 14 13.66 -5.17 -21.20
C SER A 14 14.17 -4.19 -20.15
N LEU A 15 15.02 -4.66 -19.22
CA LEU A 15 15.66 -3.81 -18.23
C LEU A 15 16.59 -2.78 -18.87
N ASN A 16 17.43 -3.20 -19.81
CA ASN A 16 18.33 -2.32 -20.53
C ASN A 16 17.56 -1.27 -21.35
N GLN A 17 16.47 -1.68 -22.01
CA GLN A 17 15.59 -0.77 -22.72
C GLN A 17 14.99 0.28 -21.76
N TYR A 18 14.42 -0.14 -20.64
CA TYR A 18 13.84 0.77 -19.65
C TYR A 18 14.86 1.77 -19.11
N GLN A 19 16.08 1.33 -18.80
CA GLN A 19 17.15 2.21 -18.34
C GLN A 19 17.59 3.22 -19.41
N ASN A 20 17.60 2.82 -20.69
CA ASN A 20 17.91 3.72 -21.80
C ASN A 20 16.81 4.78 -22.02
N GLU A 21 15.55 4.41 -21.90
CA GLU A 21 14.40 5.31 -22.04
C GLU A 21 14.26 6.24 -20.82
N CYS A 22 14.64 5.75 -19.63
CA CYS A 22 14.53 6.46 -18.36
C CYS A 22 15.90 6.58 -17.65
N PRO A 23 16.88 7.32 -18.21
CA PRO A 23 18.27 7.34 -17.72
C PRO A 23 18.44 7.99 -16.34
N PHE A 24 17.42 8.70 -15.86
CA PHE A 24 17.39 9.33 -14.53
C PHE A 24 16.77 8.42 -13.45
N VAL A 25 16.35 7.21 -13.82
CA VAL A 25 15.76 6.23 -12.90
C VAL A 25 16.85 5.31 -12.37
N ILE A 26 16.98 5.27 -11.05
CA ILE A 26 17.84 4.30 -10.38
C ILE A 26 17.04 3.03 -10.23
N VAL A 27 17.42 1.99 -10.96
CA VAL A 27 16.80 0.67 -10.85
C VAL A 27 17.48 -0.15 -9.77
N ARG A 28 16.68 -0.77 -8.89
CA ARG A 28 17.17 -1.70 -7.87
C ARG A 28 16.41 -3.01 -7.92
N ASN A 29 17.14 -4.12 -7.84
CA ASN A 29 16.54 -5.44 -7.74
C ASN A 29 16.17 -5.74 -6.29
N PHE A 30 14.90 -6.00 -6.04
CA PHE A 30 14.47 -6.58 -4.78
C PHE A 30 14.59 -8.11 -4.87
N ASN A 31 15.57 -8.66 -4.18
CA ASN A 31 15.76 -10.11 -4.15
C ASN A 31 14.82 -10.74 -3.10
N ALA A 32 13.67 -11.23 -3.56
CA ALA A 32 12.70 -11.92 -2.71
C ALA A 32 13.26 -13.22 -2.12
N THR A 33 14.25 -13.87 -2.74
CA THR A 33 14.85 -15.12 -2.23
C THR A 33 15.68 -14.91 -0.95
N LYS A 34 15.98 -13.66 -0.58
CA LYS A 34 16.59 -13.34 0.73
C LYS A 34 15.57 -13.20 1.85
N GLN A 35 14.28 -13.19 1.50
CA GLN A 35 13.18 -13.19 2.44
C GLN A 35 12.78 -14.63 2.78
N PRO A 36 12.04 -14.85 3.87
CA PRO A 36 11.46 -16.16 4.15
C PRO A 36 10.63 -16.67 2.97
N ASP A 37 10.59 -17.98 2.79
CA ASP A 37 10.02 -18.69 1.64
C ASP A 37 8.55 -18.29 1.35
N PHE A 38 7.81 -17.86 2.37
CA PHE A 38 6.43 -17.37 2.22
C PHE A 38 6.31 -15.96 1.60
N PHE A 39 7.42 -15.35 1.15
CA PHE A 39 7.43 -14.14 0.31
C PHE A 39 7.42 -14.46 -1.19
N GLU A 40 7.45 -15.74 -1.57
CA GLU A 40 7.41 -16.17 -2.97
C GLU A 40 6.09 -15.77 -3.67
N ASP A 41 4.98 -15.70 -2.94
CA ASP A 41 3.72 -15.21 -3.49
C ASP A 41 3.66 -13.68 -3.49
N LEU A 42 3.93 -13.10 -4.66
CA LEU A 42 3.93 -11.64 -4.85
C LEU A 42 2.53 -11.03 -4.73
N LEU A 43 1.46 -11.81 -4.87
CA LEU A 43 0.07 -11.34 -4.72
C LEU A 43 -0.33 -11.14 -3.26
N GLU A 44 0.52 -11.55 -2.31
CA GLU A 44 0.37 -11.20 -0.90
C GLU A 44 1.00 -9.84 -0.54
N TYR A 45 1.70 -9.21 -1.50
CA TYR A 45 2.30 -7.87 -1.39
C TYR A 45 3.21 -7.64 -0.17
N ARG A 46 3.71 -8.72 0.45
CA ARG A 46 4.58 -8.68 1.66
C ARG A 46 5.84 -7.84 1.46
N TRP A 47 6.35 -7.79 0.23
CA TRP A 47 7.54 -7.07 -0.15
C TRP A 47 7.40 -5.55 -0.02
N LYS A 48 6.18 -4.99 -0.16
CA LYS A 48 5.94 -3.54 -0.20
C LYS A 48 6.44 -2.81 1.05
N PRO A 49 6.06 -3.21 2.28
CA PRO A 49 6.59 -2.59 3.50
C PRO A 49 8.11 -2.76 3.66
N ILE A 50 8.70 -3.84 3.16
CA ILE A 50 10.14 -4.08 3.26
C ILE A 50 10.91 -3.08 2.39
N ILE A 51 10.48 -2.90 1.15
CA ILE A 51 11.07 -1.92 0.22
C ILE A 51 10.91 -0.51 0.76
N VAL A 52 9.69 -0.15 1.23
CA VAL A 52 9.43 1.18 1.80
C VAL A 52 10.35 1.46 2.99
N GLU A 53 10.50 0.50 3.92
CA GLU A 53 11.41 0.64 5.06
C GLU A 53 12.87 0.82 4.62
N GLU A 54 13.33 0.05 3.65
CA GLU A 54 14.71 0.13 3.14
C GLU A 54 15.00 1.49 2.51
N VAL A 55 14.10 1.99 1.65
CA VAL A 55 14.26 3.29 0.99
C VAL A 55 14.24 4.42 2.00
N LEU A 56 13.36 4.36 3.02
CA LEU A 56 13.29 5.38 4.08
C LEU A 56 14.55 5.47 4.94
N LYS A 57 15.51 4.55 4.83
CA LYS A 57 16.85 4.70 5.44
C LYS A 57 17.71 5.73 4.71
N GLU A 58 17.43 5.97 3.43
CA GLU A 58 18.22 6.83 2.55
C GLU A 58 17.57 8.19 2.27
N VAL A 59 16.23 8.26 2.34
CA VAL A 59 15.46 9.45 1.95
C VAL A 59 14.46 9.86 3.04
N GLU A 60 14.00 11.11 3.00
CA GLU A 60 12.96 11.61 3.93
C GLU A 60 11.56 11.14 3.55
N ASN A 61 11.27 11.07 2.25
CA ASN A 61 9.94 10.81 1.70
C ASN A 61 10.03 9.75 0.59
N VAL A 62 9.13 8.77 0.63
CA VAL A 62 8.92 7.78 -0.43
C VAL A 62 7.59 8.07 -1.09
N PHE A 63 7.61 8.24 -2.41
CA PHE A 63 6.41 8.21 -3.24
C PHE A 63 6.34 6.84 -3.90
N TYR A 64 5.42 6.00 -3.40
CA TYR A 64 5.15 4.67 -3.93
C TYR A 64 4.00 4.70 -4.94
N ILE A 65 4.13 3.91 -6.01
CA ILE A 65 3.16 3.79 -7.09
C ILE A 65 3.20 2.37 -7.66
N ASP A 66 2.04 1.72 -7.81
CA ASP A 66 1.90 0.42 -8.49
C ASP A 66 2.23 0.54 -9.99
N ALA A 67 2.72 -0.55 -10.58
CA ALA A 67 2.83 -0.67 -12.04
C ALA A 67 1.42 -0.63 -12.66
N GLY A 68 1.15 0.35 -13.54
CA GLY A 68 -0.16 0.57 -14.17
C GLY A 68 -0.86 1.87 -13.75
N ILE A 69 -0.32 2.61 -12.79
CA ILE A 69 -0.79 3.97 -12.50
C ILE A 69 -0.14 4.96 -13.48
N VAL A 70 -0.98 5.77 -14.12
CA VAL A 70 -0.57 6.79 -15.08
C VAL A 70 -0.74 8.20 -14.50
N PHE A 71 0.22 9.06 -14.82
CA PHE A 71 0.21 10.48 -14.51
C PHE A 71 -0.49 11.29 -15.61
N HIS A 72 -1.45 12.13 -15.25
CA HIS A 72 -2.10 13.07 -16.16
C HIS A 72 -1.48 14.47 -16.05
N GLU A 73 -1.24 15.12 -17.19
CA GLU A 73 -0.58 16.43 -17.28
C GLU A 73 -1.42 17.59 -16.71
N ASN A 74 -2.74 17.40 -16.52
CA ASN A 74 -3.68 18.49 -16.36
C ASN A 74 -4.00 18.82 -14.89
N THR A 75 -2.98 19.11 -14.08
CA THR A 75 -3.18 19.27 -12.63
C THR A 75 -2.73 20.61 -12.08
N ASN A 76 -3.52 21.13 -11.12
CA ASN A 76 -3.22 22.34 -10.37
C ASN A 76 -2.17 22.06 -9.28
N GLY A 77 -0.95 21.72 -9.67
CA GLY A 77 0.19 21.55 -8.77
C GLY A 77 1.23 20.55 -9.24
N THR A 78 2.34 20.49 -8.52
CA THR A 78 3.46 19.56 -8.74
C THR A 78 3.45 18.43 -7.71
N ILE A 79 4.16 17.33 -8.00
CA ILE A 79 4.44 16.27 -7.00
C ILE A 79 5.07 16.88 -5.74
N MET A 80 5.92 17.90 -5.89
CA MET A 80 6.57 18.57 -4.76
C MET A 80 5.57 19.33 -3.88
N ASP A 81 4.53 19.94 -4.46
CA ASP A 81 3.47 20.59 -3.68
C ASP A 81 2.69 19.56 -2.85
N ILE A 82 2.53 18.34 -3.38
CA ILE A 82 1.89 17.24 -2.67
C ILE A 82 2.80 16.71 -1.55
N VAL A 83 4.10 16.54 -1.80
CA VAL A 83 5.07 16.15 -0.76
C VAL A 83 5.09 17.17 0.38
N GLN A 84 5.15 18.48 0.07
CA GLN A 84 5.12 19.54 1.09
C GLN A 84 3.83 19.53 1.92
N LYS A 85 2.67 19.34 1.28
CA LYS A 85 1.39 19.17 2.00
C LYS A 85 1.41 17.90 2.86
N SER A 86 2.05 16.83 2.40
CA SER A 86 2.17 15.56 3.14
C SER A 86 3.07 15.68 4.36
N ASP A 87 4.17 16.44 4.26
CA ASP A 87 5.10 16.71 5.37
C ASP A 87 4.45 17.52 6.52
N SER A 88 3.38 18.25 6.22
CA SER A 88 2.56 18.99 7.19
C SER A 88 1.48 18.15 7.88
N ASN A 89 1.29 16.89 7.48
CA ASN A 89 0.28 16.00 8.05
C ASN A 89 0.71 15.39 9.40
N ILE A 90 -0.27 15.05 10.24
CA ILE A 90 -0.16 14.55 11.62
C ILE A 90 0.74 13.30 11.74
N CYS A 91 0.85 12.50 10.67
CA CYS A 91 1.57 11.22 10.69
C CYS A 91 2.62 11.01 9.59
N GLY A 92 2.83 11.97 8.69
CA GLY A 92 3.75 11.79 7.57
C GLY A 92 3.30 10.74 6.53
N VAL A 93 1.99 10.56 6.35
CA VAL A 93 1.42 9.73 5.28
C VAL A 93 0.40 10.51 4.46
N ARG A 94 0.30 10.17 3.17
CA ARG A 94 -0.73 10.69 2.27
C ARG A 94 -1.11 9.64 1.23
N PHE A 95 -2.40 9.41 1.07
CA PHE A 95 -2.96 8.47 0.11
C PHE A 95 -3.77 9.22 -0.95
N PHE A 96 -3.84 8.64 -2.14
CA PHE A 96 -4.44 9.29 -3.31
C PHE A 96 -5.77 8.67 -3.76
N ASP A 97 -6.15 7.54 -3.17
CA ASP A 97 -7.34 6.81 -3.55
C ASP A 97 -7.99 6.15 -2.33
N ASP A 98 -9.28 5.88 -2.44
CA ASP A 98 -10.04 5.02 -1.54
C ASP A 98 -10.53 3.80 -2.32
N SER A 99 -10.87 2.73 -1.61
CA SER A 99 -11.40 1.51 -2.24
C SER A 99 -12.92 1.56 -2.48
N GLY A 100 -13.58 2.62 -2.03
CA GLY A 100 -15.03 2.80 -2.03
C GLY A 100 -15.79 1.79 -1.16
N HIS A 101 -15.12 1.14 -0.21
CA HIS A 101 -15.74 0.22 0.75
C HIS A 101 -15.03 0.26 2.11
N SER A 102 -15.68 -0.27 3.14
CA SER A 102 -15.11 -0.37 4.48
C SER A 102 -13.96 -1.38 4.57
N ILE A 103 -13.14 -1.29 5.61
CA ILE A 103 -12.07 -2.24 5.89
C ILE A 103 -12.62 -3.65 6.07
N ILE A 104 -13.73 -3.81 6.80
CA ILE A 104 -14.32 -5.12 7.05
C ILE A 104 -14.74 -5.85 5.78
N PHE A 105 -15.10 -5.12 4.71
CA PHE A 105 -15.57 -5.71 3.47
C PHE A 105 -14.52 -6.65 2.84
N ALA A 106 -13.25 -6.23 2.82
CA ALA A 106 -12.17 -6.96 2.14
C ALA A 106 -10.96 -7.24 3.03
N THR A 107 -11.16 -7.38 4.34
CA THR A 107 -10.10 -7.76 5.28
C THR A 107 -10.44 -9.07 5.97
N HIS A 108 -9.54 -10.04 5.88
CA HIS A 108 -9.72 -11.33 6.52
C HIS A 108 -9.91 -11.16 8.05
N PRO A 109 -10.89 -11.85 8.69
CA PRO A 109 -11.20 -11.66 10.11
C PRO A 109 -10.00 -11.86 11.05
N LYS A 110 -9.06 -12.75 10.69
CA LYS A 110 -7.82 -12.94 11.45
C LYS A 110 -6.92 -11.69 11.50
N MET A 111 -6.87 -10.88 10.43
CA MET A 111 -6.11 -9.62 10.47
C MET A 111 -6.82 -8.57 11.35
N ILE A 112 -8.15 -8.50 11.30
CA ILE A 112 -8.95 -7.66 12.20
C ILE A 112 -8.65 -8.00 13.66
N GLN A 113 -8.62 -9.30 13.98
CA GLN A 113 -8.26 -9.82 15.31
C GLN A 113 -6.80 -9.51 15.66
N TYR A 114 -5.86 -9.71 14.72
CA TYR A 114 -4.43 -9.43 14.92
C TYR A 114 -4.18 -7.99 15.37
N PHE A 115 -4.87 -7.02 14.78
CA PHE A 115 -4.77 -5.60 15.15
C PHE A 115 -5.73 -5.17 16.27
N ASN A 116 -6.43 -6.11 16.90
CA ASN A 116 -7.42 -5.86 17.96
C ASN A 116 -8.48 -4.80 17.57
N VAL A 117 -8.92 -4.81 16.31
CA VAL A 117 -9.97 -3.91 15.82
C VAL A 117 -11.34 -4.55 16.10
N SER A 118 -12.24 -3.82 16.77
CA SER A 118 -13.62 -4.28 16.93
C SER A 118 -14.35 -4.29 15.58
N GLU A 119 -15.28 -5.23 15.38
CA GLU A 119 -16.07 -5.31 14.16
C GLU A 119 -16.80 -3.99 13.82
N ASP A 120 -17.38 -3.33 14.83
CA ASP A 120 -18.08 -2.04 14.66
C ASP A 120 -17.15 -0.92 14.21
N ALA A 121 -15.89 -0.93 14.65
CA ALA A 121 -14.88 0.00 14.17
C ALA A 121 -14.50 -0.31 12.71
N ALA A 122 -14.26 -1.58 12.39
CA ALA A 122 -13.90 -2.01 11.04
C ALA A 122 -15.00 -1.73 10.00
N LYS A 123 -16.28 -1.74 10.41
CA LYS A 123 -17.43 -1.34 9.59
C LYS A 123 -17.46 0.15 9.24
N LYS A 124 -16.95 1.00 10.14
CA LYS A 124 -16.96 2.46 10.01
C LYS A 124 -15.71 3.01 9.34
N MET A 125 -14.62 2.24 9.41
CA MET A 125 -13.34 2.59 8.79
C MET A 125 -13.40 2.33 7.28
N GLU A 126 -13.10 3.36 6.50
CA GLU A 126 -12.93 3.27 5.05
C GLU A 126 -11.59 2.61 4.71
N MET A 127 -11.56 1.70 3.74
CA MET A 127 -10.31 1.09 3.29
C MET A 127 -9.62 2.03 2.30
N ILE A 128 -8.37 2.35 2.63
CA ILE A 128 -7.46 3.18 1.84
C ILE A 128 -7.06 2.45 0.57
N GLY A 129 -6.92 3.15 -0.56
CA GLY A 129 -6.26 2.63 -1.75
C GLY A 129 -4.73 2.63 -1.59
N ALA A 130 -4.09 1.46 -1.71
CA ALA A 130 -2.64 1.30 -1.53
C ALA A 130 -1.83 1.24 -2.84
N SER A 131 -2.43 1.73 -3.94
CA SER A 131 -1.80 1.75 -5.27
C SER A 131 -0.93 2.98 -5.52
N ALA A 132 -1.15 4.07 -4.78
CA ALA A 132 -0.23 5.19 -4.77
C ALA A 132 -0.31 5.92 -3.43
N PHE A 133 0.85 6.26 -2.85
CA PHE A 133 0.92 7.00 -1.59
C PHE A 133 2.29 7.65 -1.38
N ILE A 134 2.31 8.69 -0.56
CA ILE A 134 3.53 9.27 -0.01
C ILE A 134 3.64 8.87 1.46
N ILE A 135 4.82 8.41 1.87
CA ILE A 135 5.13 8.08 3.24
C ILE A 135 6.51 8.63 3.62
N SER A 136 6.60 9.31 4.76
CA SER A 136 7.83 9.94 5.23
C SER A 136 8.45 9.18 6.40
N ARG A 137 9.69 9.54 6.76
CA ARG A 137 10.38 8.96 7.94
C ARG A 137 9.61 9.19 9.25
N LYS A 138 8.76 10.23 9.32
CA LYS A 138 7.87 10.46 10.47
C LYS A 138 6.88 9.31 10.69
N ALA A 139 6.53 8.58 9.63
CA ALA A 139 5.66 7.42 9.67
C ALA A 139 6.39 6.10 10.02
N SER A 140 7.60 6.16 10.58
CA SER A 140 8.43 4.97 10.87
C SER A 140 7.72 3.91 11.71
N GLU A 141 6.89 4.29 12.68
CA GLU A 141 6.10 3.34 13.47
C GLU A 141 4.97 2.67 12.67
N ILE A 142 4.38 3.36 11.68
CA ILE A 142 3.43 2.76 10.73
C ILE A 142 4.15 1.72 9.88
N VAL A 143 5.30 2.10 9.29
CA VAL A 143 6.11 1.22 8.44
C VAL A 143 6.58 -0.02 9.20
N LYS A 144 7.02 0.15 10.45
CA LYS A 144 7.46 -0.94 11.32
C LYS A 144 6.33 -1.93 11.59
N LYS A 145 5.12 -1.47 11.94
CA LYS A 145 3.95 -2.35 12.13
C LYS A 145 3.52 -3.03 10.84
N TRP A 146 3.60 -2.33 9.72
CA TRP A 146 3.26 -2.87 8.41
C TRP A 146 4.23 -3.98 8.00
N LYS A 147 5.53 -3.78 8.23
CA LYS A 147 6.56 -4.81 8.09
C LYS A 147 6.35 -5.99 9.04
N GLN A 148 6.02 -5.75 10.31
CA GLN A 148 5.72 -6.82 11.25
C GLN A 148 4.57 -7.70 10.76
N CYS A 149 3.51 -7.09 10.22
CA CYS A 149 2.41 -7.81 9.57
C CYS A 149 2.88 -8.64 8.36
N ALA A 150 3.74 -8.07 7.51
CA ALA A 150 4.31 -8.77 6.35
C ALA A 150 5.18 -9.97 6.73
N LEU A 151 5.90 -9.88 7.85
CA LEU A 151 6.74 -10.95 8.38
C LEU A 151 5.95 -12.00 9.17
N ASP A 152 4.71 -11.70 9.57
CA ASP A 152 3.83 -12.68 10.18
C ASP A 152 3.29 -13.64 9.12
N LYS A 153 3.75 -14.89 9.20
CA LYS A 153 3.46 -15.92 8.20
C LYS A 153 1.99 -16.33 8.17
N GLU A 154 1.34 -16.42 9.33
CA GLU A 154 0.14 -17.26 9.51
C GLU A 154 -1.17 -16.47 9.73
N ILE A 155 -1.09 -15.25 10.26
CA ILE A 155 -2.24 -14.53 10.82
C ILE A 155 -2.43 -13.18 10.13
N CYS A 156 -1.37 -12.39 9.96
CA CYS A 156 -1.54 -11.00 9.55
C CYS A 156 -1.68 -10.84 8.04
N MET A 157 -0.60 -10.94 7.25
CA MET A 157 -0.66 -10.51 5.85
C MET A 157 -1.49 -11.43 4.95
N ALA A 158 -1.33 -12.75 5.08
CA ALA A 158 -2.07 -13.73 4.29
C ALA A 158 -2.53 -14.92 5.14
N PRO A 159 -3.44 -14.70 6.10
CA PRO A 159 -4.01 -15.78 6.87
C PRO A 159 -4.63 -16.86 5.97
N LYS A 160 -4.48 -18.13 6.36
CA LYS A 160 -5.03 -19.27 5.62
C LYS A 160 -6.51 -19.06 5.28
N GLY A 161 -6.85 -19.18 3.99
CA GLY A 161 -8.18 -18.92 3.45
C GLY A 161 -8.32 -17.53 2.80
N SER A 162 -7.25 -16.73 2.78
CA SER A 162 -7.22 -15.47 2.03
C SER A 162 -7.45 -15.71 0.54
N ASN A 163 -8.23 -14.82 -0.06
CA ASN A 163 -8.60 -14.86 -1.46
C ASN A 163 -8.68 -13.43 -2.00
N ILE A 164 -8.08 -13.14 -3.15
CA ILE A 164 -8.12 -11.79 -3.72
C ILE A 164 -9.51 -11.44 -4.28
N GLY A 165 -10.24 -12.43 -4.79
CA GLY A 165 -11.56 -12.24 -5.40
C GLY A 165 -12.69 -12.20 -4.38
N CYS A 166 -13.46 -11.11 -4.35
CA CYS A 166 -14.62 -10.99 -3.46
C CYS A 166 -15.82 -11.77 -4.02
N SER A 167 -16.49 -12.54 -3.17
CA SER A 167 -17.56 -13.47 -3.58
C SER A 167 -18.97 -13.02 -3.16
N CYS A 168 -19.11 -11.80 -2.62
CA CYS A 168 -20.37 -11.28 -2.10
C CYS A 168 -20.56 -9.81 -2.51
N SER A 169 -21.47 -9.55 -3.45
CA SER A 169 -21.76 -8.20 -3.92
C SER A 169 -22.61 -7.39 -2.93
N GLU A 170 -23.57 -8.03 -2.24
CA GLU A 170 -24.44 -7.37 -1.26
C GLU A 170 -23.70 -7.00 0.04
N CYS A 171 -22.52 -7.61 0.27
CA CYS A 171 -21.71 -7.32 1.44
C CYS A 171 -21.20 -5.87 1.46
N ARG A 172 -21.10 -5.22 0.29
CA ARG A 172 -20.64 -3.83 0.18
C ARG A 172 -21.65 -2.85 0.76
N SER A 173 -22.94 -3.02 0.47
CA SER A 173 -23.99 -2.13 1.00
C SER A 173 -24.27 -2.36 2.48
N THR A 174 -23.97 -3.57 2.97
CA THR A 174 -24.18 -3.95 4.38
C THR A 174 -22.94 -3.81 5.26
N ASN A 175 -21.79 -3.41 4.69
CA ASN A 175 -20.48 -3.39 5.37
C ASN A 175 -20.20 -4.71 6.10
N THR A 176 -20.34 -5.83 5.39
CA THR A 176 -20.02 -7.16 5.91
C THR A 176 -18.86 -7.77 5.13
N TYR A 177 -18.23 -8.79 5.72
CA TYR A 177 -17.07 -9.45 5.13
C TYR A 177 -17.43 -10.19 3.83
N ALA A 178 -16.75 -9.89 2.73
CA ALA A 178 -17.05 -10.41 1.40
C ALA A 178 -16.21 -11.64 0.98
N ASN A 179 -15.64 -12.36 1.96
CA ASN A 179 -14.81 -13.55 1.74
C ASN A 179 -13.60 -13.31 0.82
N CYS A 180 -13.03 -12.11 0.89
CA CYS A 180 -11.79 -11.73 0.21
C CYS A 180 -10.81 -11.03 1.15
N HIS A 181 -9.58 -10.81 0.68
CA HIS A 181 -8.54 -10.15 1.44
C HIS A 181 -7.68 -9.27 0.53
N ARG A 182 -7.43 -8.03 0.96
CA ARG A 182 -6.58 -7.06 0.27
C ARG A 182 -5.19 -6.92 0.87
N PHE A 183 -4.73 -7.92 1.64
CA PHE A 183 -3.34 -8.06 2.09
C PHE A 183 -2.72 -6.76 2.64
N ASP A 184 -1.71 -6.20 1.97
CA ASP A 184 -0.96 -5.02 2.40
C ASP A 184 -1.86 -3.79 2.54
N GLN A 185 -2.83 -3.63 1.63
CA GLN A 185 -3.81 -2.55 1.65
C GLN A 185 -4.70 -2.61 2.90
N SER A 186 -5.12 -3.82 3.31
CA SER A 186 -5.86 -4.01 4.56
C SER A 186 -5.00 -3.61 5.77
N ALA A 187 -3.74 -4.06 5.82
CA ALA A 187 -2.84 -3.79 6.92
C ALA A 187 -2.55 -2.29 7.07
N ILE A 188 -2.13 -1.62 6.00
CA ILE A 188 -1.79 -0.19 6.04
C ILE A 188 -3.00 0.69 6.35
N SER A 189 -4.19 0.29 5.91
CA SER A 189 -5.44 0.97 6.26
C SER A 189 -5.68 0.95 7.77
N ILE A 190 -5.66 -0.24 8.37
CA ILE A 190 -5.89 -0.42 9.81
C ILE A 190 -4.85 0.35 10.62
N ILE A 191 -3.57 0.16 10.29
CA ILE A 191 -2.46 0.78 11.03
C ILE A 191 -2.57 2.31 10.98
N THR A 192 -2.79 2.88 9.81
CA THR A 192 -2.92 4.33 9.64
C THR A 192 -4.11 4.88 10.41
N LEU A 193 -5.29 4.27 10.27
CA LEU A 193 -6.51 4.76 10.91
C LEU A 193 -6.48 4.62 12.45
N GLN A 194 -5.78 3.62 12.98
CA GLN A 194 -5.57 3.49 14.43
C GLN A 194 -4.54 4.47 14.98
N GLN A 195 -3.47 4.75 14.23
CA GLN A 195 -2.35 5.57 14.74
C GLN A 195 -2.52 7.07 14.52
N CYS A 196 -3.27 7.47 13.49
CA CYS A 196 -3.30 8.85 13.02
C CYS A 196 -4.64 9.53 13.28
N SER A 197 -5.68 9.02 12.64
CA SER A 197 -7.02 9.54 12.75
C SER A 197 -7.98 8.46 12.26
N SER A 198 -9.13 8.33 12.89
CA SER A 198 -10.20 7.48 12.37
C SER A 198 -10.91 8.09 11.16
N ASN A 199 -10.57 9.33 10.79
CA ASN A 199 -11.14 10.02 9.63
C ASN A 199 -10.18 9.95 8.43
N PHE A 200 -10.63 9.26 7.38
CA PHE A 200 -9.88 9.08 6.13
C PHE A 200 -9.44 10.41 5.48
N SER A 201 -10.27 11.45 5.58
CA SER A 201 -9.98 12.75 4.94
C SER A 201 -8.70 13.40 5.43
N ASP A 202 -8.23 13.06 6.63
CA ASP A 202 -7.07 13.69 7.26
C ASP A 202 -5.76 13.31 6.53
N PHE A 203 -5.73 12.15 5.86
CA PHE A 203 -4.57 11.68 5.11
C PHE A 203 -4.88 11.39 3.63
N TYR A 204 -6.07 11.72 3.16
CA TYR A 204 -6.45 11.62 1.76
C TYR A 204 -6.21 12.93 0.99
N SER A 205 -5.52 12.86 -0.14
CA SER A 205 -5.56 13.90 -1.18
C SER A 205 -6.28 13.37 -2.42
N ALA A 206 -7.39 14.00 -2.79
CA ALA A 206 -7.91 13.89 -4.14
C ALA A 206 -6.91 14.54 -5.11
N VAL A 207 -6.06 13.73 -5.73
CA VAL A 207 -5.12 14.18 -6.76
C VAL A 207 -5.54 13.55 -8.07
N GLN A 208 -6.09 14.35 -8.98
CA GLN A 208 -6.49 13.93 -10.33
C GLN A 208 -5.29 13.55 -11.24
N ILE A 209 -4.08 13.56 -10.70
CA ILE A 209 -2.87 13.17 -11.43
C ILE A 209 -2.88 11.67 -11.72
N LEU A 210 -3.51 10.84 -10.87
CA LEU A 210 -3.35 9.40 -10.95
C LEU A 210 -4.64 8.72 -11.41
N SER A 211 -4.54 7.89 -12.44
CA SER A 211 -5.58 6.90 -12.78
C SER A 211 -4.96 5.55 -13.03
N ASN A 212 -5.73 4.49 -12.77
CA ASN A 212 -5.36 3.14 -13.17
C ASN A 212 -5.70 2.94 -14.65
N GLU A 213 -4.78 2.38 -15.45
CA GLU A 213 -5.14 1.86 -16.77
C GLU A 213 -6.05 0.64 -16.57
N ARG A 214 -7.36 0.81 -16.78
CA ARG A 214 -8.30 -0.32 -16.85
C ARG A 214 -8.46 -0.79 -18.28
#